data_AF-A0A7X3HEQ9-F1
#
_entry.id   AF-A0A7X3HEQ9-F1
#
_cell.length_a   1.000
_cell.length_b   1.000
_cell.length_c   1.000
_cell.angle_alpha   90.00
_cell.angle_beta   90.00
_cell.angle_gamma   90.00
#
_symmetry.space_group_name_H-M   'P 1'
#
loop_
_entity.id
_entity.type
_entity.pdbx_description
1 polymer ?
#
loop_
_entity_poly.entity_id
_entity_poly.type
_entity_poly.pdbx_seq_one_letter_code
_entity_poly.pdbx_strand_id
1 'polypeptide(L)'
;AVENEGVAEFWNHVQEHHKVMLDSGTFEHTRREQQVQWMWSMVHETLLQRLNSDPEVVSVRKLVETQLRQAQITPTLGAEKILRAFDHGDGH
;
A
#
# COMPACT_ATOMS: atom_id res chain seq x y z
N ALA A 1 -0.69 -19.12 7.56
CA ALA A 1 -0.13 -17.81 7.19
C ALA A 1 -0.55 -17.50 5.76
N VAL A 2 -1.73 -16.89 5.58
CA VAL A 2 -2.29 -16.49 4.27
C VAL A 2 -3.07 -15.18 4.50
N GLU A 3 -2.38 -14.17 5.02
CA GLU A 3 -3.03 -12.85 5.19
C GLU A 3 -2.27 -11.74 4.46
N ASN A 4 -1.08 -11.95 3.89
CA ASN A 4 -0.26 -10.83 3.39
C ASN A 4 -0.25 -10.61 1.87
N GLU A 5 -0.97 -11.42 1.09
CA GLU A 5 -0.85 -11.42 -0.38
C GLU A 5 -1.57 -10.24 -1.05
N GLY A 6 -2.76 -9.87 -0.59
CA GLY A 6 -3.54 -8.77 -1.21
C GLY A 6 -2.92 -7.38 -1.00
N VAL A 7 -2.32 -7.14 0.17
CA VAL A 7 -1.59 -5.89 0.46
C VAL A 7 -0.27 -5.86 -0.31
N ALA A 8 0.41 -6.99 -0.46
CA ALA A 8 1.63 -7.10 -1.25
C ALA A 8 1.38 -6.80 -2.73
N GLU A 9 0.27 -7.28 -3.32
CA GLU A 9 -0.08 -6.94 -4.71
C GLU A 9 -0.38 -5.45 -4.92
N PHE A 10 -1.16 -4.84 -4.02
CA PHE A 10 -1.39 -3.41 -4.06
C PHE A 10 -0.07 -2.63 -3.95
N TRP A 11 0.80 -3.05 -3.03
CA TRP A 11 2.10 -2.45 -2.82
C TRP A 11 3.03 -2.60 -4.04
N ASN A 12 3.03 -3.76 -4.71
CA ASN A 12 3.78 -3.96 -5.94
C ASN A 12 3.40 -2.92 -7.01
N HIS A 13 2.13 -2.55 -7.10
CA HIS A 13 1.66 -1.54 -8.04
C HIS A 13 2.17 -0.13 -7.70
N VAL A 14 2.22 0.20 -6.41
CA VAL A 14 2.84 1.45 -5.93
C VAL A 14 4.35 1.48 -6.21
N GLN A 15 5.04 0.35 -6.01
CA GLN A 15 6.47 0.22 -6.30
C GLN A 15 6.79 0.34 -7.79
N GLU A 16 5.94 -0.20 -8.66
CA GLU A 16 6.11 -0.08 -10.12
C GLU A 16 6.03 1.38 -10.57
N HIS A 17 5.06 2.13 -10.04
CA HIS A 17 4.94 3.57 -10.28
C HIS A 17 6.19 4.34 -9.79
N HIS A 18 6.69 4.00 -8.60
CA HIS A 18 7.90 4.62 -8.05
C HIS A 18 9.17 4.29 -8.84
N LYS A 19 9.31 3.05 -9.31
CA LYS A 19 10.44 2.60 -10.14
C LYS A 19 10.49 3.39 -11.45
N VAL A 20 9.34 3.60 -12.09
CA VAL A 20 9.23 4.43 -13.30
C VAL A 20 9.65 5.88 -13.04
N MET A 21 9.34 6.45 -11.88
CA MET A 21 9.80 7.79 -11.51
C MET A 21 11.33 7.85 -11.30
N LEU A 22 11.92 6.85 -10.64
CA LEU A 22 13.35 6.80 -10.34
C LEU A 22 14.24 6.48 -11.56
N ASP A 23 13.80 5.60 -12.46
CA ASP A 23 14.57 5.24 -13.67
C ASP A 23 14.74 6.43 -14.64
N SER A 24 14.08 7.58 -14.37
CA SER A 24 14.27 8.82 -15.12
C SER A 24 15.54 9.63 -14.73
N GLY A 25 16.29 9.21 -13.68
CA GLY A 25 17.49 9.89 -13.19
C GLY A 25 18.78 9.10 -13.43
N THR A 26 19.50 9.41 -14.51
CA THR A 26 20.77 8.77 -14.87
C THR A 26 21.90 8.97 -13.86
N PHE A 27 22.32 7.85 -13.26
CA PHE A 27 23.69 7.43 -12.91
C PHE A 27 24.56 8.19 -11.89
N GLU A 28 24.21 9.38 -11.42
CA GLU A 28 24.97 10.03 -10.32
C GLU A 28 24.09 10.10 -9.07
N HIS A 29 24.16 9.02 -8.28
CA HIS A 29 23.57 8.89 -6.94
C HIS A 29 24.13 9.98 -6.01
N THR A 30 23.64 11.20 -6.19
CA THR A 30 23.98 12.32 -5.34
C THR A 30 23.40 12.00 -3.96
N ARG A 31 24.13 12.31 -2.89
CA ARG A 31 23.66 12.16 -1.50
C ARG A 31 22.25 12.73 -1.26
N ARG A 32 21.85 13.73 -2.05
CA ARG A 32 20.50 14.32 -2.06
C ARG A 32 19.43 13.34 -2.55
N GLU A 33 19.68 12.61 -3.64
CA GLU A 33 18.76 11.58 -4.14
C GLU A 33 18.60 10.44 -3.13
N GLN A 34 19.68 10.05 -2.46
CA GLN A 34 19.60 9.07 -1.37
C GLN A 34 18.76 9.56 -0.19
N GLN A 35 18.82 10.84 0.15
CA GLN A 35 17.96 11.43 1.19
C GLN A 35 16.49 11.45 0.77
N VAL A 36 16.20 11.73 -0.50
CA VAL A 36 14.84 11.66 -1.05
C VAL A 36 14.31 10.22 -1.01
N GLN A 37 15.12 9.25 -1.45
CA GLN A 37 14.76 7.83 -1.36
C GLN A 37 14.52 7.39 0.08
N TRP A 38 15.38 7.79 1.02
CA TRP A 38 15.21 7.44 2.43
C TRP A 38 13.95 8.08 3.04
N MET A 39 13.66 9.34 2.70
CA MET A 39 12.42 10.00 3.10
C MET A 39 11.19 9.19 2.65
N TRP A 40 11.17 8.75 1.40
CA TRP A 40 10.07 7.91 0.89
C TRP A 40 9.98 6.55 1.56
N SER A 41 11.10 5.92 1.94
CA SER A 41 11.07 4.69 2.75
C SER A 41 10.40 4.92 4.10
N MET A 42 10.70 6.03 4.79
CA MET A 42 10.06 6.35 6.08
C MET A 42 8.56 6.63 5.95
N VAL A 43 8.16 7.35 4.89
CA VAL A 43 6.74 7.58 4.57
C VAL A 43 6.03 6.26 4.34
N HIS A 44 6.64 5.37 3.55
CA HIS A 44 6.09 4.05 3.28
C HIS A 44 5.93 3.20 4.56
N GLU A 45 6.97 3.09 5.38
CA GLU A 45 6.91 2.35 6.64
C GLU A 45 5.79 2.87 7.55
N THR A 46 5.65 4.20 7.63
CA THR A 46 4.60 4.85 8.41
C THR A 46 3.20 4.53 7.86
N LEU A 47 3.01 4.62 6.54
CA LEU A 47 1.72 4.31 5.90
C LEU A 47 1.34 2.84 6.09
N LEU A 48 2.28 1.91 5.90
CA LEU A 48 2.03 0.49 6.15
C LEU A 48 1.69 0.22 7.62
N GLN A 49 2.39 0.88 8.54
CA GLN A 49 2.09 0.72 9.96
C GLN A 49 0.67 1.19 10.27
N ARG A 50 0.28 2.38 9.79
CA ARG A 50 -1.08 2.91 9.97
C ARG A 50 -2.13 1.99 9.36
N LEU A 51 -1.95 1.60 8.10
CA LEU A 51 -2.86 0.71 7.37
C LEU A 51 -3.08 -0.62 8.11
N ASN A 52 -2.03 -1.21 8.68
CA ASN A 52 -2.14 -2.47 9.41
C ASN A 52 -2.70 -2.33 10.84
N SER A 53 -2.56 -1.15 11.45
CA SER A 53 -3.02 -0.90 12.83
C SER A 53 -4.41 -0.28 12.90
N ASP A 54 -4.91 0.29 11.81
CA ASP A 54 -6.22 0.94 11.76
C ASP A 54 -7.36 -0.10 11.95
N PRO A 55 -8.20 0.04 13.00
CA PRO A 55 -9.26 -0.91 13.28
C PRO A 55 -10.31 -1.05 12.16
N GLU A 56 -10.61 0.04 11.46
CA GLU A 56 -11.56 0.05 10.33
C GLU A 56 -10.96 -0.71 9.15
N VAL A 57 -9.70 -0.43 8.82
CA VAL A 57 -8.98 -1.16 7.76
C VAL A 57 -8.88 -2.64 8.07
N VAL A 58 -8.55 -3.01 9.31
CA VAL A 58 -8.48 -4.42 9.75
C VAL A 58 -9.84 -5.12 9.60
N SER A 59 -10.93 -4.45 9.93
CA SER A 59 -12.29 -4.97 9.77
C SER A 59 -12.64 -5.17 8.29
N VAL A 60 -12.40 -4.16 7.46
CA VAL A 60 -12.70 -4.18 6.02
C VAL A 60 -11.85 -5.21 5.29
N ARG A 61 -10.57 -5.38 5.66
CA ARG A 61 -9.68 -6.41 5.12
C ARG A 61 -10.27 -7.81 5.31
N LYS A 62 -10.70 -8.15 6.53
CA LYS A 62 -11.30 -9.47 6.82
C LYS A 62 -12.54 -9.74 5.96
N LEU A 63 -13.36 -8.71 5.76
CA LEU A 63 -14.54 -8.80 4.89
C LEU A 63 -14.14 -9.00 3.42
N VAL A 64 -13.23 -8.18 2.90
CA VAL A 64 -12.74 -8.23 1.52
C VAL A 64 -12.13 -9.59 1.19
N GLU A 65 -11.26 -10.12 2.05
CA GLU A 65 -10.65 -11.43 1.84
C GLU A 65 -11.69 -12.56 1.81
N THR A 66 -12.71 -12.47 2.65
CA THR A 66 -13.83 -13.42 2.65
C THR A 66 -14.62 -13.35 1.35
N GLN A 67 -14.93 -12.14 0.88
CA GLN A 67 -15.65 -11.91 -0.38
C GLN A 67 -14.83 -12.37 -1.60
N LEU A 68 -13.51 -12.16 -1.60
CA LEU A 68 -12.59 -12.66 -2.64
C LEU A 68 -12.56 -14.19 -2.67
N ARG A 69 -12.41 -14.85 -1.52
CA ARG A 69 -12.44 -16.32 -1.41
C ARG A 69 -13.77 -16.92 -1.88
N GLN A 70 -14.85 -16.16 -1.78
CA GLN A 70 -16.18 -16.54 -2.25
C GLN A 70 -16.48 -16.08 -3.69
N ALA A 71 -15.48 -15.50 -4.40
CA ALA A 71 -15.62 -14.94 -5.74
C ALA A 71 -16.77 -13.90 -5.89
N GLN A 72 -17.09 -13.18 -4.80
CA GLN A 72 -18.15 -12.18 -4.78
C GLN A 72 -17.69 -10.79 -5.26
N ILE A 73 -16.39 -10.53 -5.19
CA ILE A 73 -15.78 -9.28 -5.63
C ILE A 73 -14.51 -9.57 -6.43
N THR A 74 -14.08 -8.61 -7.23
CA THR A 74 -12.77 -8.65 -7.89
C THR A 74 -11.67 -8.16 -6.93
N PRO A 75 -10.41 -8.55 -7.15
CA PRO A 75 -9.27 -8.01 -6.40
C PRO A 75 -9.22 -6.48 -6.42
N THR A 76 -9.48 -5.86 -7.58
CA THR A 76 -9.52 -4.40 -7.75
C THR A 76 -10.55 -3.75 -6.82
N LEU A 77 -11.77 -4.29 -6.75
CA LEU A 77 -12.81 -3.75 -5.86
C LEU A 77 -12.46 -3.98 -4.38
N GLY A 78 -11.78 -5.08 -4.06
CA GLY A 78 -11.25 -5.34 -2.73
C GLY A 78 -10.22 -4.30 -2.29
N ALA A 79 -9.26 -3.99 -3.17
CA ALA A 79 -8.26 -2.96 -2.93
C ALA A 79 -8.90 -1.58 -2.73
N GLU A 80 -9.85 -1.18 -3.58
CA GLU A 80 -10.58 0.09 -3.42
C GLU A 80 -11.30 0.22 -2.08
N LYS A 81 -11.92 -0.86 -1.59
CA LYS A 81 -12.60 -0.88 -0.28
C LYS A 81 -11.61 -0.66 0.87
N ILE A 82 -10.45 -1.31 0.81
CA ILE A 82 -9.39 -1.15 1.82
C ILE A 82 -8.86 0.29 1.84
N LEU A 83 -8.61 0.88 0.66
CA LEU A 83 -8.14 2.26 0.56
C LEU A 83 -9.16 3.27 1.09
N ARG A 84 -10.44 3.08 0.75
CA ARG A 84 -11.50 3.96 1.30
C ARG A 84 -11.58 3.86 2.82
N ALA A 85 -11.47 2.67 3.40
CA ALA A 85 -11.46 2.50 4.85
C ALA A 85 -10.29 3.27 5.50
N PHE A 86 -9.12 3.24 4.85
CA PHE A 86 -7.94 3.98 5.30
C PHE A 86 -8.14 5.50 5.22
N ASP A 87 -8.68 6.01 4.11
CA ASP A 87 -8.93 7.45 3.91
C ASP A 87 -9.95 8.04 4.90
N HIS A 88 -10.89 7.23 5.40
CA HIS A 88 -11.90 7.69 6.37
C HIS A 88 -11.39 7.63 7.83
N GLY A 89 -10.47 6.73 8.14
CA GLY A 89 -9.84 6.60 9.47
C GLY A 89 -8.83 7.69 9.80
N ASP A 90 -8.16 8.27 8.79
CA ASP A 90 -7.21 9.39 8.93
C ASP A 90 -7.90 10.76 9.19
N GLY A 91 -9.22 10.77 9.43
CA GLY A 91 -10.03 11.96 9.76
C GLY A 91 -9.92 12.47 11.20
N HIS A 92 -8.70 12.51 11.77
CA HIS A 92 -8.39 13.15 13.05
C HIS A 92 -7.19 14.09 12.98
#